data_AF-A0A357ELI9-F1
#
_entry.id   AF-A0A357ELI9-F1
#
_cell.length_a   1.000
_cell.length_b   1.000
_cell.length_c   1.000
_cell.angle_alpha   90.00
_cell.angle_beta   90.00
_cell.angle_gamma   90.00
#
_symmetry.space_group_name_H-M   'P 1'
#
loop_
_entity.id
_entity.type
_entity.pdbx_description
1 polymer ?
#
loop_
_entity_poly.entity_id
_entity_poly.type
_entity_poly.pdbx_seq_one_letter_code
_entity_poly.pdbx_strand_id
1 'polypeptide(L)'
;MKPLSQNKVFSKVNVTLISRHGLWLLTSNSELFVSFVDFPQFQNVPPLHLKHVAQLHSDILYWPDLHIEIPVKQVRCFPLTGAKPHPPSRSRRQTKTRSVTV
;
A
#
# COMPACT_ATOMS: atom_id res chain seq x y z
N MET A 1 3.60 -16.37 34.90
CA MET A 1 3.56 -15.16 34.06
C MET A 1 3.97 -15.56 32.65
N LYS A 2 3.11 -15.37 31.65
CA LYS A 2 3.40 -15.72 30.26
C LYS A 2 4.19 -14.56 29.64
N PRO A 3 5.42 -14.75 29.12
CA PRO A 3 6.00 -13.73 28.27
C PRO A 3 5.12 -13.67 27.02
N LEU A 4 4.53 -12.51 26.72
CA LEU A 4 3.91 -12.29 25.42
C LEU A 4 5.03 -12.35 24.39
N SER A 5 5.20 -13.52 23.80
CA SER A 5 5.96 -13.74 22.59
C SER A 5 5.30 -12.94 21.45
N GLN A 6 5.60 -11.66 21.35
CA GLN A 6 5.48 -10.95 20.09
C GLN A 6 6.89 -10.74 19.57
N ASN A 7 7.46 -11.83 19.06
CA ASN A 7 8.49 -11.73 18.03
C ASN A 7 7.82 -11.18 16.77
N LYS A 8 7.47 -9.89 16.82
CA LYS A 8 6.90 -9.18 15.68
C LYS A 8 8.08 -8.86 14.78
N VAL A 9 8.22 -9.65 13.72
CA VAL A 9 9.25 -9.44 12.72
C VAL A 9 8.88 -8.15 11.98
N PHE A 10 9.37 -7.02 12.48
CA PHE A 10 9.24 -5.76 11.79
C PHE A 10 10.05 -5.86 10.50
N SER A 11 9.35 -5.78 9.37
CA SER A 11 10.04 -5.69 8.10
C SER A 11 10.76 -4.34 8.02
N LYS A 12 12.01 -4.37 7.53
CA LYS A 12 12.87 -3.18 7.48
C LYS A 12 12.33 -2.25 6.40
N VAL A 13 11.70 -1.15 6.82
CA VAL A 13 11.27 -0.06 5.93
C VAL A 13 12.29 1.06 6.04
N ASN A 14 12.67 1.61 4.90
CA ASN A 14 13.67 2.68 4.84
C ASN A 14 13.08 3.91 4.17
N VAL A 15 13.23 5.08 4.79
CA VAL A 15 12.76 6.33 4.19
C VAL A 15 13.82 6.81 3.20
N THR A 16 13.53 6.73 1.90
CA THR A 16 14.47 7.09 0.83
C THR A 16 14.53 8.57 0.58
N LEU A 17 13.37 9.24 0.56
CA LEU A 17 13.27 10.67 0.28
C LEU A 17 12.16 11.33 1.08
N ILE A 18 12.48 12.50 1.64
CA ILE A 18 11.52 13.39 2.28
C ILE A 18 11.40 14.61 1.39
N SER A 19 10.24 14.80 0.78
CA SER A 19 9.95 15.93 -0.10
C SER A 19 8.94 16.86 0.56
N ARG A 20 8.76 18.06 0.01
CA ARG A 20 7.69 18.99 0.45
C ARG A 20 6.28 18.42 0.24
N HIS A 21 6.12 17.45 -0.67
CA HIS A 21 4.83 16.89 -1.02
C HIS A 21 4.51 15.59 -0.26
N GLY A 22 5.51 14.93 0.31
CA GLY A 22 5.34 13.59 0.85
C GLY A 22 6.64 12.84 1.10
N LEU A 23 6.49 11.59 1.55
CA LEU A 23 7.56 10.67 1.91
C LEU A 23 7.63 9.52 0.93
N TRP A 24 8.85 9.14 0.57
CA TRP A 24 9.14 7.91 -0.14
C TRP A 24 9.71 6.89 0.83
N LEU A 25 9.13 5.68 0.78
CA LEU A 25 9.45 4.57 1.65
C LEU A 25 9.82 3.39 0.77
N LEU A 26 10.99 2.82 1.00
CA LEU A 26 11.41 1.59 0.36
C LEU A 26 11.14 0.42 1.29
N THR A 27 10.30 -0.49 0.80
CA THR A 27 10.05 -1.79 1.42
C THR A 27 10.75 -2.88 0.61
N SER A 28 10.80 -4.11 1.12
CA SER A 28 11.39 -5.24 0.38
C SER A 28 10.68 -5.57 -0.94
N ASN A 29 9.41 -5.17 -1.09
CA ASN A 29 8.59 -5.54 -2.24
C ASN A 29 8.40 -4.41 -3.25
N SER A 30 8.38 -3.16 -2.79
CA SER A 30 8.04 -2.00 -3.61
C SER A 30 8.40 -0.67 -2.93
N GLU A 31 8.41 0.41 -3.70
CA GLU A 31 8.50 1.75 -3.17
C GLU A 31 7.08 2.31 -2.92
N LEU A 32 6.88 2.92 -1.77
CA LEU A 32 5.60 3.49 -1.34
C LEU A 32 5.74 5.00 -1.21
N PHE A 33 4.77 5.73 -1.74
CA PHE A 33 4.68 7.17 -1.62
C PHE A 33 3.53 7.58 -0.71
N VAL A 34 3.86 8.29 0.37
CA VAL A 34 2.91 8.86 1.34
C VAL A 34 2.77 10.34 1.08
N SER A 35 1.59 10.77 0.65
CA SER A 35 1.28 12.17 0.34
C SER A 35 0.96 12.95 1.61
N PHE A 36 1.58 14.11 1.80
CA PHE A 36 1.25 15.03 2.90
C PHE A 36 -0.10 15.74 2.70
N VAL A 37 -0.64 15.72 1.48
CA VAL A 37 -1.99 16.23 1.22
C VAL A 37 -3.04 15.29 1.80
N ASP A 38 -2.84 13.98 1.63
CA ASP A 38 -3.75 12.96 2.14
C ASP A 38 -3.56 12.76 3.65
N PHE A 39 -2.33 12.96 4.14
CA PHE A 39 -1.95 12.81 5.54
C PHE A 39 -1.30 14.09 6.08
N PRO A 40 -2.08 15.13 6.43
CA PRO A 40 -1.56 16.42 6.90
C PRO A 40 -0.80 16.31 8.22
N GLN A 41 -1.00 15.20 8.95
CA GLN A 41 -0.34 14.84 10.19
C GLN A 41 1.20 14.91 10.09
N PHE A 42 1.76 14.66 8.90
CA PHE A 42 3.20 14.66 8.67
C PHE A 42 3.78 16.02 8.26
N GLN A 43 2.95 17.02 7.92
CA GLN A 43 3.43 18.32 7.42
C GLN A 43 4.24 19.11 8.46
N ASN A 44 3.86 18.99 9.74
CA ASN A 44 4.47 19.73 10.84
C ASN A 44 5.44 18.88 11.67
N VAL A 45 5.85 17.72 11.15
CA VAL A 45 6.67 16.75 11.88
C VAL A 45 8.14 16.89 11.49
N PRO A 46 9.07 16.89 12.45
CA PRO A 46 10.49 16.94 12.14
C PRO A 46 10.92 15.73 11.30
N PRO A 47 11.79 15.90 10.28
CA PRO A 47 12.25 14.80 9.43
C PRO A 47 12.87 13.63 10.19
N LEU A 48 13.41 13.87 11.39
CA LEU A 48 13.96 12.83 12.26
C LEU A 48 12.88 11.80 12.67
N HIS A 49 11.70 12.28 13.07
CA HIS A 49 10.57 11.44 13.48
C HIS A 49 9.95 10.74 12.27
N LEU A 50 9.94 11.39 11.10
CA LEU A 50 9.47 10.79 9.85
C LEU A 50 10.33 9.61 9.40
N LYS A 51 11.64 9.62 9.70
CA LYS A 51 12.56 8.52 9.38
C LYS A 51 12.35 7.29 10.25
N HIS A 52 11.81 7.45 11.46
CA HIS A 52 11.48 6.34 12.34
C HIS A 52 10.13 5.73 11.95
N VAL A 53 10.17 4.84 10.97
CA VAL A 53 9.03 4.04 10.52
C VAL A 53 9.26 2.57 10.83
N ALA A 54 8.23 1.91 11.33
CA ALA A 54 8.19 0.48 11.58
C ALA A 54 7.04 -0.16 10.80
N GLN A 55 7.29 -1.30 10.16
CA GLN A 55 6.22 -2.04 9.49
C GLN A 55 5.59 -3.03 10.45
N LEU A 56 4.38 -2.69 10.91
CA LEU A 56 3.62 -3.46 11.88
C LEU A 56 3.06 -4.74 11.20
N HIS A 57 2.55 -4.61 9.98
CA HIS A 57 2.13 -5.73 9.14
C HIS A 57 2.53 -5.45 7.70
N SER A 58 2.48 -6.47 6.83
CA SER A 58 2.70 -6.28 5.40
C SER A 58 1.84 -5.16 4.81
N ASP A 59 0.66 -4.91 5.40
CA ASP A 59 -0.30 -3.89 4.96
C ASP A 59 -0.38 -2.65 5.87
N ILE A 60 0.41 -2.54 6.94
CA ILE A 60 0.32 -1.42 7.91
C ILE A 60 1.70 -0.87 8.24
N LEU A 61 1.87 0.43 8.00
CA LEU A 61 3.01 1.25 8.39
C LEU A 61 2.71 1.95 9.71
N TYR A 62 3.68 2.00 10.61
CA TYR A 62 3.55 2.62 11.92
C TYR A 62 4.71 3.58 12.19
N TRP A 63 4.40 4.81 12.57
CA TRP A 63 5.37 5.78 13.07
C TRP A 63 5.32 5.82 14.60
N PRO A 64 6.21 5.10 15.32
CA PRO A 64 6.21 5.05 16.77
C PRO A 64 6.32 6.42 17.43
N ASP A 65 7.11 7.32 16.86
CA ASP A 65 7.31 8.66 17.44
C ASP A 65 6.05 9.54 17.34
N LEU A 66 5.16 9.24 16.40
CA LEU A 66 3.94 9.99 16.13
C LEU A 66 2.68 9.26 16.59
N HIS A 67 2.80 7.97 16.91
CA HIS A 67 1.69 7.06 17.17
C HIS A 67 0.67 7.02 16.01
N ILE A 68 1.16 7.15 14.77
CA ILE A 68 0.34 7.16 13.55
C ILE A 68 0.46 5.81 12.84
N GLU A 69 -0.67 5.23 12.48
CA GLU A 69 -0.76 4.03 11.63
C GLU A 69 -1.33 4.39 10.25
N ILE A 70 -0.66 3.96 9.18
CA ILE A 70 -1.13 4.11 7.80
C ILE A 70 -1.24 2.75 7.12
N PRO A 71 -2.42 2.40 6.58
CA PRO A 71 -2.58 1.26 5.68
C PRO A 71 -1.81 1.45 4.37
N VAL A 72 -1.04 0.43 3.97
CA VAL A 72 -0.33 0.38 2.68
C VAL A 72 -1.29 0.54 1.49
N LYS A 73 -2.56 0.17 1.66
CA LYS A 73 -3.61 0.36 0.63
C LYS A 73 -3.97 1.83 0.36
N GLN A 74 -3.69 2.74 1.30
CA GLN A 74 -3.97 4.17 1.13
C GLN A 74 -2.77 4.95 0.57
N VAL A 75 -1.58 4.34 0.55
CA VAL A 75 -0.38 4.94 -0.04
C VAL A 75 -0.21 4.44 -1.47
N ARG A 76 0.50 5.20 -2.30
CA ARG A 76 0.70 4.82 -3.70
C ARG A 76 1.92 3.91 -3.83
N CYS A 77 1.75 2.73 -4.42
CA CYS A 77 2.84 1.79 -4.68
C CYS A 77 3.48 2.04 -6.06
N PHE A 78 4.80 1.95 -6.15
CA PHE A 78 5.58 2.09 -7.38
C PHE A 78 6.53 0.90 -7.60
N PRO A 79 6.71 0.45 -8.87
CA PRO A 79 5.95 0.87 -10.06
C PRO A 79 4.47 0.50 -9.91
N LEU A 80 3.57 1.33 -10.47
CA LEU A 80 2.14 1.06 -10.47
C LEU A 80 1.92 -0.25 -11.23
N THR A 81 1.92 -1.36 -10.50
CA THR A 81 1.65 -2.68 -11.06
C THR A 81 0.18 -2.68 -11.38
N GLY A 82 -0.13 -2.36 -12.64
CA GLY A 82 -1.48 -2.30 -13.14
C GLY A 82 -2.23 -3.57 -12.75
N ALA A 83 -3.46 -3.39 -12.27
CA ALA A 83 -4.35 -4.50 -11.94
C ALA A 83 -4.27 -5.55 -13.05
N LYS A 84 -4.03 -6.81 -12.68
CA LYS A 84 -4.01 -7.91 -13.65
C LYS A 84 -5.27 -7.79 -14.52
N PRO A 85 -5.15 -7.77 -15.85
CA PRO A 85 -6.32 -7.64 -16.71
C PRO A 85 -7.31 -8.72 -16.31
N HIS A 86 -8.50 -8.32 -15.85
CA HIS A 86 -9.60 -9.25 -15.69
C HIS A 86 -9.78 -9.96 -17.03
N PRO A 87 -9.84 -11.30 -17.07
CA PRO A 87 -10.08 -12.00 -18.31
C PRO A 87 -11.36 -11.43 -18.92
N PRO A 88 -11.39 -11.14 -20.24
CA PRO A 88 -12.55 -10.55 -20.86
C PRO A 88 -13.76 -11.44 -20.58
N SER A 89 -14.78 -10.87 -19.93
CA SER A 89 -16.06 -11.53 -19.72
C SER A 89 -16.62 -11.90 -21.09
N ARG A 90 -16.45 -13.16 -21.47
CA ARG A 90 -16.86 -13.70 -22.76
C ARG A 90 -18.38 -13.79 -22.74
N SER A 91 -19.05 -12.69 -23.12
CA SER A 91 -20.49 -12.66 -23.38
C SER A 91 -20.78 -13.66 -24.50
N ARG A 92 -21.29 -14.83 -24.10
CA ARG A 92 -21.70 -15.92 -24.98
C ARG A 92 -22.93 -15.48 -25.76
N ARG A 93 -22.75 -14.90 -26.94
CA ARG A 93 -23.82 -14.75 -27.94
C ARG A 93 -24.37 -16.14 -28.25
N GLN A 94 -25.61 -16.41 -27.83
CA GLN A 94 -26.37 -17.58 -28.24
C GLN A 94 -26.85 -17.37 -29.68
N THR A 95 -26.25 -18.07 -30.64
CA THR A 95 -26.82 -18.24 -31.98
C THR A 95 -28.03 -19.15 -31.88
N LYS A 96 -29.23 -18.55 -31.89
CA LYS A 96 -30.49 -19.28 -32.07
C LYS A 96 -30.67 -19.53 -33.57
N THR A 97 -30.20 -20.69 -34.02
CA THR A 97 -30.57 -21.28 -35.32
C THR A 97 -32.10 -21.40 -35.36
N ARG A 98 -32.75 -20.61 -36.21
CA ARG A 98 -34.14 -20.84 -36.58
C ARG A 98 -34.13 -21.76 -37.79
N SER A 99 -34.35 -23.04 -37.55
CA SER A 99 -34.84 -23.97 -38.56
C SER A 99 -36.27 -23.55 -38.92
N VAL A 100 -36.52 -23.23 -40.19
CA VAL A 100 -37.88 -23.26 -40.75
C VAL A 100 -37.82 -23.87 -42.14
N THR A 101 -38.39 -25.07 -42.20
CA THR A 101 -38.88 -25.83 -43.34
C THR A 101 -39.88 -25.03 -44.17
N VAL A 102 -39.77 -25.05 -45.51
CA VAL A 102 -40.82 -25.45 -46.48
C VAL A 102 -40.12 -25.92 -47.76
#